data_AF-A0A2T4AV86-F1
#
_entry.id   AF-A0A2T4AV86-F1
#
_cell.length_a   1.000
_cell.length_b   1.000
_cell.length_c   1.000
_cell.angle_alpha   90.00
_cell.angle_beta   90.00
_cell.angle_gamma   90.00
#
_symmetry.space_group_name_H-M   'P 1'
#
loop_
_entity.id
_entity.type
_entity.pdbx_description
1 polymer ?
#
loop_
_entity_poly.entity_id
_entity_poly.type
_entity_poly.pdbx_seq_one_letter_code
_entity_poly.pdbx_strand_id
1 'polypeptide(L)'
;DESVTIHMDCLDLCRREFGICKRDLKDGLSKGGFNRIWLAAAWRYAWREMQPLEMPSYSALADLPPHLISKICGFQKSFPPEITTMIQSYFPSSFFWRSCSTLQLIEEMDSAELHEVVTCSLSNVLCWSRGSVPKFVESGQTADPYVRLIMDSRGIKSIERISEDSANNAFRIFKYSDVFLIEHAETIKTIMVEFLLGMSRLHIPAPPEISIWSVPMPIENFLGLQSIQREVQLPISPSSRRFVAINLDPRHCTGLSFFTNMREIVYIHGHRKNGLPALETYRNLNAFYEGNLIWTYIPLTAEDKINAISVKRYIKIESACTITLMMKSGQPIIGTLPSNNQSFQPDEALYTMEKQHPLLIHNIISGNPISYIGLNTKPEIISHDSITTEKTPLACACFSSASLENVLTVFVFTDDSTKLCKGIMIEYSNGLKRALGQCRLGLDSVQKYNRPLKFSYATTKYSWKRHKSVYVSFDLENDLHLRDKKLSWKHYEMRGQLSFWFRANDIVLRVSQD
;
A
#
# COMPACT_ATOMS: atom_id res chain seq x y z
N ASP A 1 32.49 -0.05 -3.47
CA ASP A 1 31.82 -0.36 -4.76
C ASP A 1 30.31 -0.43 -4.60
N GLU A 2 29.58 0.00 -5.62
CA GLU A 2 28.11 -0.04 -5.71
C GLU A 2 27.73 -1.03 -6.82
N SER A 3 26.70 -1.86 -6.56
CA SER A 3 26.21 -2.85 -7.53
C SER A 3 24.70 -2.70 -7.70
N VAL A 4 24.21 -3.01 -8.91
CA VAL A 4 22.82 -2.86 -9.29
C VAL A 4 22.31 -4.14 -9.95
N THR A 5 21.05 -4.48 -9.69
CA THR A 5 20.37 -5.63 -10.31
C THR A 5 19.52 -5.18 -11.48
N ILE A 6 19.61 -5.89 -12.59
CA ILE A 6 18.87 -5.61 -13.82
C ILE A 6 18.28 -6.92 -14.33
N HIS A 7 17.03 -6.91 -14.79
CA HIS A 7 16.43 -8.07 -15.44
C HIS A 7 17.20 -8.42 -16.72
N MET A 8 17.46 -9.70 -16.95
CA MET A 8 18.21 -10.15 -18.13
C MET A 8 17.55 -9.68 -19.44
N ASP A 9 16.22 -9.78 -19.54
CA ASP A 9 15.47 -9.36 -20.72
C ASP A 9 15.63 -7.86 -21.00
N CYS A 10 15.62 -7.02 -19.96
CA CYS A 10 15.84 -5.57 -20.08
C CYS A 10 17.27 -5.27 -20.54
N LEU A 11 18.26 -5.97 -19.98
CA LEU A 11 19.66 -5.81 -20.38
C LEU A 11 19.88 -6.19 -21.85
N ASP A 12 19.27 -7.29 -22.29
CA ASP A 12 19.37 -7.74 -23.68
C ASP A 12 18.67 -6.79 -24.65
N LEU A 13 17.55 -6.18 -24.25
CA LEU A 13 16.92 -5.11 -25.02
C LEU A 13 17.84 -3.89 -25.14
N CYS A 14 18.38 -3.40 -24.03
CA CYS A 14 19.34 -2.29 -24.05
C CYS A 14 20.56 -2.60 -24.94
N ARG A 15 21.11 -3.82 -24.88
CA ARG A 15 22.24 -4.23 -25.72
C ARG A 15 21.93 -4.12 -27.21
N ARG A 16 20.72 -4.51 -27.62
CA ARG A 16 20.30 -4.45 -29.02
C ARG A 16 20.17 -3.00 -29.49
N GLU A 17 19.47 -2.16 -28.72
CA GLU A 17 19.23 -0.77 -29.11
C GLU A 17 20.50 0.09 -29.10
N PHE A 18 21.37 -0.06 -28.08
CA PHE A 18 22.66 0.64 -28.05
C PHE A 18 23.73 0.01 -28.98
N GLY A 19 23.40 -1.06 -29.71
CA GLY A 19 24.34 -1.73 -30.63
C GLY A 19 25.52 -2.42 -29.95
N ILE A 20 25.41 -2.78 -28.67
CA ILE A 20 26.50 -3.34 -27.86
C ILE A 20 26.74 -4.82 -28.23
N CYS A 21 27.91 -5.13 -28.79
CA CYS A 21 28.28 -6.49 -29.18
C CYS A 21 29.15 -7.20 -28.13
N LYS A 22 29.07 -8.55 -28.07
CA LYS A 22 29.93 -9.40 -27.20
C LYS A 22 31.44 -9.19 -27.42
N ARG A 23 31.86 -8.67 -28.58
CA ARG A 23 33.27 -8.39 -28.92
C ARG A 23 33.81 -7.11 -28.26
N ASP A 24 32.94 -6.14 -27.94
CA ASP A 24 33.35 -4.86 -27.35
C ASP A 24 33.74 -4.94 -25.87
N LEU A 25 33.53 -6.10 -25.24
CA LEU A 25 34.02 -6.43 -23.90
C LEU A 25 35.56 -6.50 -23.84
N LYS A 26 36.24 -6.70 -24.98
CA LYS A 26 37.71 -6.80 -25.04
C LYS A 26 38.40 -5.47 -25.36
N ASP A 27 37.76 -4.56 -26.09
CA ASP A 27 38.41 -3.35 -26.63
C ASP A 27 38.03 -2.03 -25.93
N GLY A 28 37.20 -2.06 -24.88
CA GLY A 28 36.97 -0.89 -24.02
C GLY A 28 36.29 0.32 -24.68
N LEU A 29 35.91 0.23 -25.96
CA LEU A 29 35.29 1.31 -26.74
C LEU A 29 33.75 1.41 -26.60
N SER A 30 33.05 0.42 -26.02
CA SER A 30 31.59 0.48 -25.79
C SER A 30 31.17 1.02 -24.41
N LYS A 31 32.10 1.65 -23.67
CA LYS A 31 31.88 2.12 -22.29
C LYS A 31 30.68 3.07 -22.14
N GLY A 32 30.31 3.83 -23.19
CA GLY A 32 29.22 4.79 -23.14
C GLY A 32 27.85 4.17 -22.81
N GLY A 33 27.45 3.12 -23.54
CA GLY A 33 26.13 2.50 -23.36
C GLY A 33 25.97 1.78 -22.02
N PHE A 34 26.99 1.03 -21.58
CA PHE A 34 26.96 0.38 -20.27
C PHE A 34 27.03 1.37 -19.11
N ASN A 35 27.81 2.46 -19.24
CA ASN A 35 27.83 3.50 -18.21
C ASN A 35 26.47 4.19 -18.08
N ARG A 36 25.79 4.46 -19.21
CA ARG A 36 24.42 4.99 -19.21
C ARG A 36 23.46 4.04 -18.47
N ILE A 37 23.43 2.76 -18.85
CA ILE A 37 22.57 1.76 -18.18
C ILE A 37 22.87 1.65 -16.68
N TRP A 38 24.15 1.59 -16.32
CA TRP A 38 24.58 1.51 -14.93
C TRP A 38 24.13 2.74 -14.14
N LEU A 39 24.31 3.94 -14.71
CA LEU A 39 23.88 5.19 -14.10
C LEU A 39 22.37 5.18 -13.86
N ALA A 40 21.57 4.83 -14.88
CA ALA A 40 20.12 4.79 -14.74
C ALA A 40 19.64 3.76 -13.71
N ALA A 41 20.28 2.61 -13.65
CA ALA A 41 19.96 1.58 -12.65
C ALA A 41 20.34 2.02 -11.23
N ALA A 42 21.49 2.67 -11.05
CA ALA A 42 21.97 3.15 -9.75
C ALA A 42 21.16 4.35 -9.25
N TRP A 43 20.86 5.30 -10.14
CA TRP A 43 20.17 6.56 -9.83
C TRP A 43 18.65 6.41 -9.78
N ARG A 44 18.12 5.19 -9.96
CA ARG A 44 16.79 4.81 -9.51
C ARG A 44 16.61 5.05 -8.01
N TYR A 45 17.69 4.89 -7.25
CA TYR A 45 17.73 5.21 -5.84
C TYR A 45 18.21 6.65 -5.69
N ALA A 46 17.35 7.50 -5.12
CA ALA A 46 17.63 8.93 -4.97
C ALA A 46 18.88 9.20 -4.11
N TRP A 47 19.30 8.27 -3.26
CA TRP A 47 20.60 8.25 -2.60
C TRP A 47 21.04 6.79 -2.37
N ARG A 48 22.32 6.59 -2.04
CA ARG A 48 22.96 5.26 -2.00
C ARG A 48 22.32 4.25 -1.04
N GLU A 49 21.86 4.70 0.12
CA GLU A 49 21.28 3.82 1.17
C GLU A 49 19.74 3.85 1.17
N MET A 50 19.13 4.39 0.12
CA MET A 50 17.69 4.49 0.02
C MET A 50 17.06 3.09 -0.06
N GLN A 51 16.13 2.79 0.85
CA GLN A 51 15.32 1.58 0.74
C GLN A 51 14.47 1.62 -0.54
N PRO A 52 14.25 0.49 -1.22
CA PRO A 52 13.43 0.45 -2.42
C PRO A 52 12.06 1.09 -2.19
N LEU A 53 11.60 1.90 -3.16
CA LEU A 53 10.30 2.53 -3.07
C LEU A 53 9.12 1.54 -3.21
N GLU A 54 9.34 0.23 -3.38
CA GLU A 54 8.28 -0.80 -3.45
C GLU A 54 7.03 -0.33 -4.22
N MET A 55 7.25 0.41 -5.30
CA MET A 55 6.15 0.97 -6.08
C MET A 55 5.53 -0.17 -6.88
N PRO A 56 4.21 -0.20 -7.06
CA PRO A 56 3.56 -1.25 -7.83
C PRO A 56 4.16 -1.37 -9.23
N SER A 57 4.21 -2.57 -9.80
CA SER A 57 4.91 -2.83 -11.07
C SER A 57 4.43 -1.96 -12.23
N TYR A 58 3.17 -1.52 -12.22
CA TYR A 58 2.61 -0.62 -13.22
C TYR A 58 2.87 0.87 -12.99
N SER A 59 3.48 1.28 -11.87
CA SER A 59 3.79 2.70 -11.60
C SER A 59 4.80 3.28 -12.60
N ALA A 60 5.63 2.42 -13.20
CA ALA A 60 6.48 2.75 -14.35
C ALA A 60 5.71 2.96 -15.68
N LEU A 61 4.39 2.77 -15.68
CA LEU A 61 3.54 2.75 -16.88
C LEU A 61 2.61 3.95 -17.00
N ALA A 62 2.52 4.78 -15.96
CA ALA A 62 1.56 5.88 -15.92
C ALA A 62 1.83 6.98 -16.95
N ASP A 63 3.06 7.05 -17.48
CA ASP A 63 3.52 8.13 -18.37
C ASP A 63 4.18 7.58 -19.66
N LEU A 64 3.81 6.37 -20.12
CA LEU A 64 4.38 5.80 -21.34
C LEU A 64 3.89 6.52 -22.61
N PRO A 65 4.79 6.94 -23.52
CA PRO A 65 4.38 7.62 -24.74
C PRO A 65 3.57 6.69 -25.69
N PRO A 66 2.40 7.12 -26.19
CA PRO A 66 1.58 6.29 -27.09
C PRO A 66 2.31 5.81 -28.34
N HIS A 67 3.24 6.61 -28.88
CA HIS A 67 4.01 6.23 -30.06
C HIS A 67 4.89 5.00 -29.83
N LEU A 68 5.40 4.84 -28.61
CA LEU A 68 6.31 3.78 -28.21
C LEU A 68 5.57 2.43 -28.13
N ILE A 69 4.36 2.47 -27.56
CA ILE A 69 3.42 1.35 -27.52
C ILE A 69 3.03 0.93 -28.93
N SER A 70 2.73 1.90 -29.78
CA SER A 70 2.34 1.67 -31.18
C SER A 70 3.45 0.98 -31.96
N LYS A 71 4.69 1.48 -31.81
CA LYS A 71 5.89 0.94 -32.45
C LYS A 71 6.13 -0.52 -32.05
N ILE A 72 6.02 -0.85 -30.76
CA ILE A 72 6.20 -2.23 -30.28
C ILE A 72 5.08 -3.14 -30.78
N CYS A 73 3.86 -2.62 -30.90
CA CYS A 73 2.74 -3.35 -31.50
C CYS A 73 2.84 -3.48 -33.04
N GLY A 74 3.87 -2.90 -33.69
CA GLY A 74 4.09 -2.98 -35.13
C GLY A 74 3.31 -1.94 -35.95
N PHE A 75 2.74 -0.92 -35.31
CA PHE A 75 1.99 0.14 -35.99
C PHE A 75 2.90 1.32 -36.34
N GLN A 76 2.74 1.85 -37.56
CA GLN A 76 3.48 3.03 -38.01
C GLN A 76 2.89 4.35 -37.51
N LYS A 77 1.59 4.37 -37.19
CA LYS A 77 0.92 5.55 -36.63
C LYS A 77 0.80 5.39 -35.12
N SER A 78 1.02 6.49 -34.40
CA SER A 78 0.79 6.54 -32.96
C SER A 78 -0.68 6.31 -32.65
N PHE A 79 -0.95 5.46 -31.66
CA PHE A 79 -2.23 5.30 -31.04
C PHE A 79 -2.65 6.61 -30.35
N PRO A 80 -3.96 6.91 -30.35
CA PRO A 80 -4.53 7.86 -29.42
C PRO A 80 -4.30 7.41 -27.97
N PRO A 81 -4.16 8.33 -27.00
CA PRO A 81 -4.00 8.00 -25.58
C PRO A 81 -5.08 7.04 -25.04
N GLU A 82 -6.31 7.16 -25.51
CA GLU A 82 -7.45 6.34 -25.09
C GLU A 82 -7.23 4.86 -25.42
N ILE A 83 -6.67 4.57 -26.60
CA ILE A 83 -6.36 3.19 -27.03
C ILE A 83 -5.25 2.60 -26.16
N THR A 84 -4.23 3.41 -25.86
CA THR A 84 -3.16 3.03 -24.92
C THR A 84 -3.74 2.67 -23.55
N THR A 85 -4.64 3.48 -23.00
CA THR A 85 -5.31 3.20 -21.72
C THR A 85 -6.15 1.92 -21.79
N MET A 86 -6.85 1.68 -22.91
CA MET A 86 -7.61 0.44 -23.11
C MET A 86 -6.68 -0.78 -23.13
N ILE A 87 -5.60 -0.76 -23.91
CA ILE A 87 -4.63 -1.87 -23.97
C ILE A 87 -4.05 -2.16 -22.57
N GLN A 88 -3.75 -1.11 -21.80
CA GLN A 88 -3.28 -1.22 -20.42
C GLN A 88 -4.30 -1.89 -19.51
N SER A 89 -5.58 -1.58 -19.67
CA SER A 89 -6.66 -2.18 -18.87
C SER A 89 -6.83 -3.69 -19.13
N TYR A 90 -6.56 -4.17 -20.35
CA TYR A 90 -6.67 -5.60 -20.68
C TYR A 90 -5.49 -6.44 -20.17
N PHE A 91 -4.28 -5.87 -20.11
CA PHE A 91 -3.06 -6.61 -19.78
C PHE A 91 -2.15 -5.92 -18.76
N PRO A 92 -2.65 -5.49 -17.58
CA PRO A 92 -1.92 -4.57 -16.68
C PRO A 92 -0.58 -5.12 -16.16
N SER A 93 -0.41 -6.45 -16.11
CA SER A 93 0.81 -7.11 -15.59
C SER A 93 1.65 -7.78 -16.68
N SER A 94 1.43 -7.44 -17.96
CA SER A 94 2.20 -8.01 -19.07
C SER A 94 3.65 -7.53 -19.06
N PHE A 95 4.57 -8.42 -19.46
CA PHE A 95 5.97 -8.08 -19.70
C PHE A 95 6.14 -7.01 -20.80
N PHE A 96 5.15 -6.88 -21.69
CA PHE A 96 5.06 -5.83 -22.70
C PHE A 96 5.35 -4.43 -22.13
N TRP A 97 4.78 -4.16 -20.97
CA TRP A 97 4.89 -2.87 -20.29
C TRP A 97 6.30 -2.59 -19.79
N ARG A 98 6.99 -3.62 -19.29
CA ARG A 98 8.40 -3.52 -18.89
C ARG A 98 9.29 -3.21 -20.10
N SER A 99 9.00 -3.80 -21.25
CA SER A 99 9.71 -3.51 -22.50
C SER A 99 9.49 -2.07 -22.94
N CYS A 100 8.26 -1.56 -22.88
CA CYS A 100 7.94 -0.17 -23.19
C CYS A 100 8.72 0.81 -22.29
N SER A 101 8.71 0.59 -20.97
CA SER A 101 9.46 1.44 -20.02
C SER A 101 10.98 1.37 -20.25
N THR A 102 11.50 0.20 -20.64
CA THR A 102 12.92 0.04 -20.95
C THR A 102 13.31 0.81 -22.21
N LEU A 103 12.50 0.73 -23.26
CA LEU A 103 12.74 1.47 -24.51
C LEU A 103 12.60 2.99 -24.32
N GLN A 104 11.62 3.44 -23.54
CA GLN A 104 11.53 4.85 -23.16
C GLN A 104 12.80 5.33 -22.45
N LEU A 105 13.29 4.54 -21.47
CA LEU A 105 14.54 4.86 -20.79
C LEU A 105 15.69 4.96 -21.78
N ILE A 106 15.81 4.04 -22.73
CA ILE A 106 16.86 4.06 -23.76
C ILE A 106 16.79 5.34 -24.60
N GLU A 107 15.61 5.69 -25.14
CA GLU A 107 15.44 6.90 -25.95
C GLU A 107 15.79 8.18 -25.17
N GLU A 108 15.37 8.27 -23.90
CA GLU A 108 15.74 9.38 -23.02
C GLU A 108 17.25 9.43 -22.77
N MET A 109 17.87 8.27 -22.53
CA MET A 109 19.31 8.17 -22.32
C MET A 109 20.10 8.52 -23.58
N ASP A 110 19.67 8.11 -24.78
CA ASP A 110 20.37 8.42 -26.04
C ASP A 110 20.24 9.90 -26.42
N SER A 111 19.08 10.49 -26.16
CA SER A 111 18.83 11.92 -26.41
C SER A 111 19.53 12.85 -25.41
N ALA A 112 19.94 12.35 -24.24
CA ALA A 112 20.58 13.15 -23.21
C ALA A 112 21.99 13.61 -23.65
N GLU A 113 22.14 14.93 -23.78
CA GLU A 113 23.43 15.57 -24.02
C GLU A 113 24.40 15.32 -22.84
N LEU A 114 25.66 15.02 -23.17
CA LEU A 114 26.74 14.92 -22.19
C LEU A 114 27.12 16.34 -21.75
N HIS A 115 26.47 16.82 -20.69
CA HIS A 115 26.94 17.99 -19.95
C HIS A 115 27.91 17.57 -18.84
N GLU A 116 28.75 18.52 -18.39
CA GLU A 116 29.55 18.33 -17.19
C GLU A 116 28.64 18.05 -15.99
N VAL A 117 29.13 17.22 -15.07
CA VAL A 117 28.42 16.90 -13.82
C VAL A 117 28.22 18.19 -13.04
N VAL A 118 26.96 18.54 -12.76
CA VAL A 118 26.63 19.70 -11.93
C VAL A 118 26.32 19.23 -10.53
N THR A 119 27.13 19.64 -9.56
CA THR A 119 26.93 19.34 -8.13
C THR A 119 26.72 20.64 -7.36
N CYS A 120 25.61 20.74 -6.63
CA CYS A 120 25.30 21.90 -5.80
C CYS A 120 24.56 21.50 -4.53
N SER A 121 24.36 22.44 -3.60
CA SER A 121 23.46 22.21 -2.48
C SER A 121 22.02 22.10 -2.99
N LEU A 122 21.25 21.17 -2.42
CA LEU A 122 19.83 21.02 -2.71
C LEU A 122 19.05 22.31 -2.39
N SER A 123 19.51 23.05 -1.38
CA SER A 123 18.95 24.36 -1.00
C SER A 123 19.24 25.48 -2.02
N ASN A 124 19.94 25.22 -3.12
CA ASN A 124 20.20 26.21 -4.16
C ASN A 124 19.41 25.92 -5.45
N VAL A 125 18.69 24.79 -5.52
CA VAL A 125 17.86 24.45 -6.67
C VAL A 125 16.55 25.24 -6.60
N LEU A 126 16.22 25.93 -7.69
CA LEU A 126 14.95 26.62 -7.88
C LEU A 126 13.92 25.66 -8.47
N CYS A 127 14.25 25.04 -9.60
CA CYS A 127 13.47 23.96 -10.16
C CYS A 127 14.28 23.08 -11.11
N TRP A 128 13.88 21.83 -11.21
CA TRP A 128 14.42 20.84 -12.14
C TRP A 128 13.38 19.75 -12.41
N SER A 129 13.38 19.21 -13.62
CA SER A 129 12.64 18.00 -13.97
C SER A 129 13.54 17.06 -14.76
N ARG A 130 13.30 15.75 -14.65
CA ARG A 130 14.08 14.75 -15.39
C ARG A 130 14.14 15.10 -16.89
N GLY A 131 15.34 15.07 -17.46
CA GLY A 131 15.61 15.45 -18.84
C GLY A 131 15.80 16.96 -19.08
N SER A 132 15.56 17.83 -18.09
CA SER A 132 15.75 19.28 -18.23
C SER A 132 17.08 19.76 -17.62
N VAL A 133 17.51 20.95 -18.02
CA VAL A 133 18.62 21.68 -17.38
C VAL A 133 18.17 22.22 -16.02
N PRO A 134 18.94 22.06 -14.93
CA PRO A 134 18.59 22.59 -13.61
C PRO A 134 18.65 24.12 -13.57
N LYS A 135 17.70 24.73 -12.87
CA LYS A 135 17.68 26.18 -12.57
C LYS A 135 18.00 26.41 -11.11
N PHE A 136 18.84 27.40 -10.84
CA PHE A 136 19.31 27.71 -9.49
C PHE A 136 18.73 29.03 -8.99
N VAL A 137 18.69 29.18 -7.66
CA VAL A 137 18.31 30.44 -7.02
C VAL A 137 19.38 31.49 -7.31
N GLU A 138 18.98 32.62 -7.89
CA GLU A 138 19.90 33.71 -8.22
C GLU A 138 20.30 34.50 -6.96
N SER A 139 21.52 35.07 -6.97
CA SER A 139 22.00 35.91 -5.89
C SER A 139 21.09 37.12 -5.65
N GLY A 140 20.46 37.19 -4.48
CA GLY A 140 19.54 38.27 -4.10
C GLY A 140 18.06 37.99 -4.40
N GLN A 141 17.73 36.87 -5.04
CA GLN A 141 16.35 36.44 -5.22
C GLN A 141 15.82 35.76 -3.95
N THR A 142 14.65 36.19 -3.48
CA THR A 142 13.88 35.45 -2.47
C THR A 142 13.19 34.27 -3.13
N ALA A 143 13.70 33.06 -2.91
CA ALA A 143 13.02 31.82 -3.29
C ALA A 143 12.08 31.35 -2.18
N ASP A 144 11.08 30.54 -2.54
CA ASP A 144 10.19 29.97 -1.53
C ASP A 144 10.97 29.09 -0.52
N PRO A 145 10.51 29.05 0.74
CA PRO A 145 11.28 28.47 1.85
C PRO A 145 11.37 26.93 1.80
N TYR A 146 10.43 26.25 1.13
CA TYR A 146 10.39 24.80 1.08
C TYR A 146 10.86 24.25 -0.25
N VAL A 147 11.51 23.09 -0.19
CA VAL A 147 11.91 22.31 -1.35
C VAL A 147 11.08 21.04 -1.38
N ARG A 148 10.40 20.81 -2.51
CA ARG A 148 9.65 19.58 -2.79
C ARG A 148 10.39 18.74 -3.81
N LEU A 149 10.68 17.51 -3.43
CA LEU A 149 11.21 16.47 -4.29
C LEU A 149 10.07 15.49 -4.60
N ILE A 150 9.89 15.22 -5.88
CA ILE A 150 8.97 14.19 -6.38
C ILE A 150 9.82 13.06 -6.92
N MET A 151 9.55 11.84 -6.47
CA MET A 151 10.26 10.63 -6.90
C MET A 151 9.25 9.60 -7.42
N ASP A 152 9.65 8.87 -8.45
CA ASP A 152 8.89 7.77 -9.03
C ASP A 152 9.72 6.47 -9.04
N SER A 153 9.24 5.45 -9.74
CA SER A 153 9.95 4.17 -9.91
C SER A 153 11.33 4.26 -10.59
N ARG A 154 11.69 5.42 -11.17
CA ARG A 154 12.95 5.71 -11.86
C ARG A 154 13.83 6.72 -11.10
N GLY A 155 13.51 7.00 -9.83
CA GLY A 155 14.28 7.91 -8.98
C GLY A 155 13.68 9.32 -8.93
N ILE A 156 14.51 10.35 -8.81
CA ILE A 156 14.04 11.74 -8.72
C ILE A 156 13.41 12.14 -10.07
N LYS A 157 12.16 12.60 -10.02
CA LYS A 157 11.37 13.04 -11.17
C LYS A 157 11.44 14.56 -11.31
N SER A 158 11.31 15.29 -10.21
CA SER A 158 11.42 16.74 -10.18
C SER A 158 11.83 17.27 -8.81
N ILE A 159 12.37 18.49 -8.82
CA ILE A 159 12.73 19.31 -7.66
C ILE A 159 12.11 20.67 -7.90
N GLU A 160 11.44 21.25 -6.92
CA GLU A 160 10.84 22.57 -7.04
C GLU A 160 10.74 23.31 -5.70
N ARG A 161 10.66 24.63 -5.79
CA ARG A 161 10.37 25.53 -4.68
C ARG A 161 8.88 25.72 -4.52
N ILE A 162 8.40 25.64 -3.28
CA ILE A 162 6.99 25.83 -2.95
C ILE A 162 6.82 26.71 -1.72
N SER A 163 5.82 27.61 -1.79
CA SER A 163 5.35 28.35 -0.63
C SER A 163 4.67 27.43 0.38
N GLU A 164 4.51 27.93 1.61
CA GLU A 164 3.81 27.21 2.68
C GLU A 164 2.34 26.91 2.31
N ASP A 165 1.64 27.90 1.71
CA ASP A 165 0.28 27.71 1.20
C ASP A 165 0.20 26.64 0.11
N SER A 166 1.20 26.58 -0.78
CA SER A 166 1.26 25.58 -1.85
C SER A 166 1.54 24.19 -1.29
N ALA A 167 2.39 24.07 -0.27
CA ALA A 167 2.65 22.83 0.44
C ALA A 167 1.39 22.31 1.15
N ASN A 168 0.62 23.20 1.77
CA ASN A 168 -0.62 22.86 2.47
C ASN A 168 -1.75 22.45 1.51
N ASN A 169 -1.80 23.03 0.31
CA ASN A 169 -2.82 22.71 -0.71
C ASN A 169 -2.49 21.49 -1.59
N ALA A 170 -1.24 21.02 -1.60
CA ALA A 170 -0.76 19.97 -2.49
C ALA A 170 -1.49 18.62 -2.33
N PHE A 171 -2.13 18.37 -1.18
CA PHE A 171 -2.84 17.13 -0.88
C PHE A 171 -3.97 16.78 -1.87
N ARG A 172 -4.50 17.76 -2.63
CA ARG A 172 -5.63 17.54 -3.53
C ARG A 172 -5.28 17.00 -4.93
N ILE A 173 -4.00 17.03 -5.34
CA ILE A 173 -3.59 16.85 -6.75
C ILE A 173 -2.42 15.85 -6.91
N PHE A 174 -2.37 14.75 -6.15
CA PHE A 174 -1.27 13.79 -6.29
C PHE A 174 -1.64 12.51 -7.04
N LYS A 175 -0.69 12.02 -7.84
CA LYS A 175 -0.72 10.70 -8.48
C LYS A 175 -0.10 9.67 -7.54
N TYR A 176 -0.61 8.44 -7.55
CA TYR A 176 -0.11 7.33 -6.71
C TYR A 176 1.23 6.73 -7.15
N SER A 177 1.72 7.12 -8.33
CA SER A 177 3.02 6.69 -8.86
C SER A 177 4.19 7.45 -8.26
N ASP A 178 3.91 8.44 -7.42
CA ASP A 178 4.89 9.40 -6.95
C ASP A 178 4.98 9.36 -5.42
N VAL A 179 6.18 9.58 -4.90
CA VAL A 179 6.45 9.81 -3.47
C VAL A 179 7.16 11.15 -3.31
N PHE A 180 6.98 11.74 -2.14
CA PHE A 180 7.31 13.13 -1.88
C PHE A 180 8.27 13.26 -0.72
N LEU A 181 9.18 14.20 -0.83
CA LEU A 181 10.02 14.70 0.25
C LEU A 181 9.84 16.21 0.25
N ILE A 182 9.42 16.77 1.37
CA ILE A 182 9.18 18.21 1.52
C ILE A 182 9.94 18.64 2.77
N GLU A 183 10.92 19.51 2.60
CA GLU A 183 11.77 19.99 3.69
C GLU A 183 12.04 21.49 3.56
N HIS A 184 12.29 22.14 4.67
CA HIS A 184 12.71 23.55 4.67
C HIS A 184 14.13 23.65 4.10
N ALA A 185 14.38 24.65 3.27
CA ALA A 185 15.64 24.81 2.55
C ALA A 185 16.85 24.90 3.49
N GLU A 186 16.67 25.54 4.64
CA GLU A 186 17.70 25.64 5.69
C GLU A 186 18.10 24.28 6.27
N THR A 187 17.14 23.37 6.46
CA THR A 187 17.36 22.03 7.04
C THR A 187 18.19 21.13 6.11
N ILE A 188 18.09 21.36 4.80
CA ILE A 188 18.72 20.52 3.77
C ILE A 188 19.94 21.16 3.12
N LYS A 189 20.48 22.26 3.68
CA LYS A 189 21.66 22.95 3.14
C LYS A 189 22.88 22.05 2.96
N THR A 190 23.04 21.07 3.83
CA THR A 190 24.16 20.11 3.81
C THR A 190 23.98 18.98 2.81
N ILE A 191 22.77 18.82 2.24
CA ILE A 191 22.48 17.79 1.25
C ILE A 191 22.91 18.31 -0.11
N MET A 192 23.80 17.57 -0.76
CA MET A 192 24.23 17.89 -2.11
C MET A 192 23.38 17.13 -3.12
N VAL A 193 23.17 17.73 -4.28
CA VAL A 193 22.48 17.12 -5.42
C VAL A 193 23.40 17.17 -6.62
N GLU A 194 23.48 16.04 -7.32
CA GLU A 194 24.23 15.85 -8.55
C GLU A 194 23.25 15.71 -9.71
N PHE A 195 23.56 16.34 -10.85
CA PHE A 195 22.83 16.24 -12.11
C PHE A 195 23.75 15.71 -13.21
N LEU A 196 23.32 14.64 -13.87
CA LEU A 196 24.07 14.01 -14.96
C LEU A 196 23.10 13.30 -15.91
N LEU A 197 23.26 13.49 -17.22
CA LEU A 197 22.46 12.84 -18.27
C LEU A 197 20.94 12.96 -18.07
N GLY A 198 20.48 14.16 -17.67
CA GLY A 198 19.07 14.40 -17.40
C GLY A 198 18.52 13.66 -16.17
N MET A 199 19.38 13.05 -15.34
CA MET A 199 19.04 12.40 -14.07
C MET A 199 19.58 13.20 -12.90
N SER A 200 19.09 12.89 -11.70
CA SER A 200 19.53 13.51 -10.45
C SER A 200 19.69 12.50 -9.33
N ARG A 201 20.70 12.71 -8.47
CA ARG A 201 20.96 11.91 -7.27
C ARG A 201 21.39 12.81 -6.12
N LEU A 202 20.96 12.47 -4.91
CA LEU A 202 21.34 13.13 -3.67
C LEU A 202 22.55 12.45 -3.04
N HIS A 203 23.46 13.27 -2.53
CA HIS A 203 24.55 12.89 -1.64
C HIS A 203 24.23 13.35 -0.24
N ILE A 204 24.07 12.38 0.64
CA ILE A 204 23.62 12.63 2.00
C ILE A 204 24.77 12.30 2.97
N PRO A 205 25.29 13.27 3.73
CA PRO A 205 26.54 13.13 4.49
C PRO A 205 26.46 12.20 5.72
N ALA A 206 25.25 11.89 6.21
CA ALA A 206 24.98 10.99 7.35
C ALA A 206 23.52 10.49 7.23
N PRO A 207 23.09 9.40 7.91
CA PRO A 207 21.73 8.86 7.77
C PRO A 207 20.69 9.94 8.09
N PRO A 208 20.01 10.49 7.07
CA PRO A 208 19.34 11.78 7.20
C PRO A 208 18.03 11.64 7.95
N GLU A 209 17.70 12.57 8.84
CA GLU A 209 16.36 12.72 9.47
C GLU A 209 15.21 13.02 8.49
N ILE A 210 15.40 12.76 7.19
CA ILE A 210 14.45 13.07 6.14
C ILE A 210 13.39 11.98 6.01
N SER A 211 12.13 12.40 5.91
CA SER A 211 11.00 11.51 5.71
C SER A 211 10.45 11.55 4.28
N ILE A 212 10.17 10.37 3.73
CA ILE A 212 9.50 10.17 2.44
C ILE A 212 8.02 9.89 2.69
N TRP A 213 7.16 10.51 1.91
CA TRP A 213 5.70 10.43 2.04
C TRP A 213 5.04 9.91 0.76
N SER A 214 3.97 9.11 0.90
CA SER A 214 3.15 8.67 -0.24
C SER A 214 2.23 9.77 -0.80
N VAL A 215 2.14 10.90 -0.11
CA VAL A 215 1.31 12.07 -0.47
C VAL A 215 2.14 13.32 -0.18
N PRO A 216 1.91 14.44 -0.89
CA PRO A 216 2.49 15.71 -0.50
C PRO A 216 1.77 16.17 0.78
N MET A 217 2.41 15.92 1.93
CA MET A 217 1.81 16.21 3.23
C MET A 217 2.07 17.68 3.60
N PRO A 218 1.05 18.41 4.09
CA PRO A 218 1.23 19.72 4.71
C PRO A 218 2.26 19.68 5.84
N ILE A 219 3.13 20.70 5.92
CA ILE A 219 4.24 20.78 6.89
C ILE A 219 3.74 20.75 8.35
N GLU A 220 2.57 21.32 8.62
CA GLU A 220 1.95 21.30 9.96
C GLU A 220 1.69 19.88 10.48
N ASN A 221 1.31 18.95 9.60
CA ASN A 221 1.09 17.56 10.01
C ASN A 221 2.43 16.86 10.30
N PHE A 222 3.51 17.22 9.60
CA PHE A 222 4.85 16.70 9.86
C PHE A 222 5.40 17.17 11.21
N LEU A 223 5.31 18.47 11.48
CA LEU A 223 5.68 19.04 12.79
C LEU A 223 4.82 18.46 13.92
N GLY A 224 3.51 18.28 13.66
CA GLY A 224 2.59 17.61 14.56
C GLY A 224 3.01 16.18 14.89
N LEU A 225 3.40 15.39 13.88
CA LEU A 225 3.89 14.02 14.07
C LEU A 225 5.21 13.95 14.84
N GLN A 226 6.17 14.82 14.53
CA GLN A 226 7.43 14.88 15.31
C GLN A 226 7.19 15.29 16.77
N SER A 227 6.19 16.13 17.01
CA SER A 227 5.80 16.55 18.36
C SER A 227 5.11 15.40 19.10
N ILE A 228 4.19 14.68 18.43
CA ILE A 228 3.55 13.46 18.96
C ILE A 228 4.61 12.38 19.25
N GLN A 229 5.60 12.20 18.38
CA GLN A 229 6.69 11.24 18.58
C GLN A 229 7.50 11.54 19.84
N ARG A 230 7.84 12.81 20.07
CA ARG A 230 8.59 13.26 21.26
C ARG A 230 7.76 13.18 22.54
N GLU A 231 6.48 13.54 22.49
CA GLU A 231 5.59 13.54 23.66
C GLU A 231 5.16 12.13 24.09
N VAL A 232 4.91 11.21 23.13
CA VAL A 232 4.31 9.89 23.41
C VAL A 232 5.37 8.78 23.57
N GLN A 233 6.67 9.09 23.45
CA GLN A 233 7.77 8.11 23.52
C GLN A 233 7.53 6.85 22.65
N LEU A 234 6.85 7.00 21.52
CA LEU A 234 6.55 5.86 20.65
C LEU A 234 7.87 5.33 20.08
N PRO A 235 8.21 4.04 20.27
CA PRO A 235 9.40 3.46 19.67
C PRO A 235 9.17 3.34 18.17
N ILE A 236 9.56 4.37 17.42
CA ILE A 236 9.79 4.22 15.98
C ILE A 236 11.22 3.73 15.87
N SER A 237 11.42 2.55 15.27
CA SER A 237 12.76 2.13 14.89
C SER A 237 13.36 3.23 14.01
N PRO A 238 14.55 3.78 14.32
CA PRO A 238 15.19 4.83 13.53
C PRO A 238 15.46 4.42 12.07
N SER A 239 15.20 3.15 11.72
CA SER A 239 15.39 2.56 10.40
C SER A 239 14.34 2.95 9.35
N SER A 240 13.12 3.36 9.72
CA SER A 240 12.06 3.64 8.74
C SER A 240 11.59 5.09 8.77
N ARG A 241 11.94 5.83 7.71
CA ARG A 241 11.51 7.20 7.47
C ARG A 241 10.57 7.31 6.27
N ARG A 242 9.88 6.22 5.94
CA ARG A 242 8.89 6.21 4.86
C ARG A 242 7.48 6.05 5.42
N PHE A 243 6.61 6.97 5.07
CA PHE A 243 5.25 7.04 5.56
C PHE A 243 4.22 7.04 4.44
N VAL A 244 3.07 6.43 4.73
CA VAL A 244 1.88 6.43 3.90
C VAL A 244 0.80 7.18 4.63
N ALA A 245 0.03 7.98 3.88
CA ALA A 245 -1.14 8.65 4.39
C ALA A 245 -2.38 8.30 3.56
N ILE A 246 -3.43 7.84 4.26
CA ILE A 246 -4.69 7.42 3.66
C ILE A 246 -5.78 8.40 4.12
N ASN A 247 -6.43 9.07 3.16
CA ASN A 247 -7.61 9.88 3.43
C ASN A 247 -8.77 8.97 3.83
N LEU A 248 -9.34 9.15 5.03
CA LEU A 248 -10.45 8.32 5.50
C LEU A 248 -11.84 8.84 5.09
N ASP A 249 -11.91 9.96 4.34
CA ASP A 249 -13.16 10.46 3.80
C ASP A 249 -13.75 9.46 2.78
N PRO A 250 -15.01 8.99 2.95
CA PRO A 250 -15.66 8.06 2.03
C PRO A 250 -15.75 8.54 0.57
N ARG A 251 -15.64 9.85 0.32
CA ARG A 251 -15.57 10.42 -1.04
C ARG A 251 -14.27 10.04 -1.75
N HIS A 252 -13.21 9.83 -0.99
CA HIS A 252 -11.87 9.53 -1.50
C HIS A 252 -11.44 8.09 -1.22
N CYS A 253 -11.97 7.44 -0.17
CA CYS A 253 -11.62 6.09 0.25
C CYS A 253 -12.87 5.22 0.42
N THR A 254 -12.96 4.15 -0.36
CA THR A 254 -14.12 3.25 -0.36
C THR A 254 -13.98 2.08 0.62
N GLY A 255 -12.79 1.91 1.21
CA GLY A 255 -12.51 0.83 2.14
C GLY A 255 -11.04 0.74 2.52
N LEU A 256 -10.74 0.00 3.58
CA LEU A 256 -9.39 -0.28 4.04
C LEU A 256 -9.12 -1.78 3.94
N SER A 257 -7.90 -2.16 3.59
CA SER A 257 -7.40 -3.53 3.70
C SER A 257 -6.20 -3.58 4.60
N PHE A 258 -6.27 -4.43 5.60
CA PHE A 258 -5.19 -4.69 6.53
C PHE A 258 -4.60 -6.06 6.21
N PHE A 259 -3.29 -6.10 6.02
CA PHE A 259 -2.55 -7.33 5.88
C PHE A 259 -1.87 -7.63 7.21
N THR A 260 -2.19 -8.79 7.77
CA THR A 260 -1.72 -9.21 9.09
C THR A 260 -1.00 -10.55 8.96
N ASN A 261 0.20 -10.64 9.50
CA ASN A 261 0.89 -11.90 9.67
C ASN A 261 1.00 -12.17 11.18
N MET A 262 0.52 -13.33 11.63
CA MET A 262 0.49 -13.67 13.05
C MET A 262 -0.14 -12.54 13.89
N ARG A 263 0.64 -11.81 14.71
CA ARG A 263 0.16 -10.74 15.59
C ARG A 263 0.41 -9.32 15.07
N GLU A 264 0.94 -9.21 13.86
CA GLU A 264 1.55 -7.99 13.39
C GLU A 264 0.85 -7.51 12.12
N ILE A 265 0.55 -6.22 12.08
CA ILE A 265 0.03 -5.58 10.87
C ILE A 265 1.25 -5.20 10.01
N VAL A 266 1.33 -5.77 8.82
CA VAL A 266 2.49 -5.59 7.92
C VAL A 266 2.24 -4.52 6.86
N TYR A 267 0.97 -4.28 6.51
CA TYR A 267 0.61 -3.27 5.52
C TYR A 267 -0.86 -2.84 5.65
N ILE A 268 -1.14 -1.58 5.32
CA ILE A 268 -2.50 -1.05 5.22
C ILE A 268 -2.68 -0.44 3.83
N HIS A 269 -3.75 -0.84 3.14
CA HIS A 269 -4.10 -0.33 1.83
C HIS A 269 -5.43 0.42 1.88
N GLY A 270 -5.43 1.66 1.39
CA GLY A 270 -6.65 2.47 1.21
C GLY A 270 -7.22 2.35 -0.20
N HIS A 271 -8.40 1.75 -0.32
CA HIS A 271 -9.10 1.55 -1.59
C HIS A 271 -9.74 2.85 -2.08
N ARG A 272 -9.68 3.12 -3.39
CA ARG A 272 -10.39 4.24 -4.04
C ARG A 272 -11.13 3.74 -5.27
N LYS A 273 -12.13 4.49 -5.75
CA LYS A 273 -12.93 4.12 -6.94
C LYS A 273 -12.09 3.78 -8.17
N ASN A 274 -11.05 4.59 -8.44
CA ASN A 274 -10.09 4.39 -9.52
C ASN A 274 -8.69 4.11 -8.95
N GLY A 275 -8.65 3.54 -7.75
CA GLY A 275 -7.43 3.25 -7.03
C GLY A 275 -6.79 1.96 -7.51
N LEU A 276 -5.55 1.79 -7.07
CA LEU A 276 -4.76 0.62 -7.36
C LEU A 276 -5.29 -0.61 -6.60
N PRO A 277 -5.36 -1.81 -7.23
CA PRO A 277 -5.85 -2.98 -6.53
C PRO A 277 -4.89 -3.42 -5.42
N ALA A 278 -5.41 -3.67 -4.22
CA ALA A 278 -4.64 -4.25 -3.11
C ALA A 278 -4.08 -5.65 -3.41
N LEU A 279 -4.58 -6.32 -4.46
CA LEU A 279 -4.23 -7.68 -4.88
C LEU A 279 -2.74 -7.88 -5.17
N GLU A 280 -2.10 -6.93 -5.85
CA GLU A 280 -0.68 -7.06 -6.19
C GLU A 280 0.19 -6.97 -4.93
N THR A 281 -0.07 -5.98 -4.08
CA THR A 281 0.59 -5.84 -2.78
C THR A 281 0.39 -7.10 -1.93
N TYR A 282 -0.83 -7.64 -1.89
CA TYR A 282 -1.12 -8.89 -1.21
C TYR A 282 -0.29 -10.05 -1.76
N ARG A 283 -0.21 -10.25 -3.08
CA ARG A 283 0.57 -11.35 -3.69
C ARG A 283 2.04 -11.27 -3.31
N ASN A 284 2.64 -10.08 -3.38
CA ASN A 284 4.05 -9.88 -3.05
C ASN A 284 4.33 -10.19 -1.57
N LEU A 285 3.52 -9.63 -0.66
CA LEU A 285 3.67 -9.88 0.77
C LEU A 285 3.34 -11.33 1.14
N ASN A 286 2.33 -11.92 0.53
CA ASN A 286 1.94 -13.30 0.82
C ASN A 286 3.01 -14.29 0.34
N ALA A 287 3.72 -14.01 -0.77
CA ALA A 287 4.88 -14.78 -1.18
C ALA A 287 6.03 -14.64 -0.17
N PHE A 288 6.28 -13.43 0.34
CA PHE A 288 7.30 -13.16 1.35
C PHE A 288 7.02 -13.87 2.69
N TYR A 289 5.75 -13.89 3.13
CA TYR A 289 5.31 -14.54 4.37
C TYR A 289 4.80 -15.99 4.17
N GLU A 290 5.29 -16.67 3.13
CA GLU A 290 5.05 -18.10 2.87
C GLU A 290 3.56 -18.53 2.89
N GLY A 291 2.66 -17.68 2.43
CA GLY A 291 1.23 -17.98 2.36
C GLY A 291 0.45 -17.82 3.68
N ASN A 292 1.06 -17.23 4.72
CA ASN A 292 0.44 -17.08 6.04
C ASN A 292 -0.23 -15.72 6.26
N LEU A 293 -0.40 -14.91 5.21
CA LEU A 293 -0.93 -13.56 5.30
C LEU A 293 -2.47 -13.55 5.39
N ILE A 294 -2.99 -12.89 6.41
CA ILE A 294 -4.42 -12.63 6.60
C ILE A 294 -4.78 -11.29 5.95
N TRP A 295 -5.86 -11.27 5.18
CA TRP A 295 -6.39 -10.04 4.58
C TRP A 295 -7.75 -9.68 5.19
N THR A 296 -7.79 -8.65 6.03
CA THR A 296 -9.02 -8.12 6.61
C THR A 296 -9.44 -6.85 5.86
N TYR A 297 -10.61 -6.89 5.21
CA TYR A 297 -11.17 -5.73 4.50
C TYR A 297 -12.24 -5.05 5.36
N ILE A 298 -12.24 -3.71 5.41
CA ILE A 298 -13.25 -2.88 6.08
C ILE A 298 -13.87 -1.94 5.04
N PRO A 299 -15.15 -2.11 4.68
CA PRO A 299 -15.81 -1.18 3.76
C PRO A 299 -16.06 0.17 4.43
N LEU A 300 -15.88 1.26 3.68
CA LEU A 300 -16.25 2.61 4.10
C LEU A 300 -17.39 3.13 3.21
N THR A 301 -18.40 3.72 3.83
CA THR A 301 -19.56 4.31 3.13
C THR A 301 -19.79 5.73 3.61
N ALA A 302 -20.57 6.53 2.87
CA ALA A 302 -20.88 7.90 3.28
C ALA A 302 -21.67 7.93 4.60
N GLU A 303 -22.43 6.88 4.86
CA GLU A 303 -23.31 6.64 6.00
C GLU A 303 -22.59 6.01 7.21
N ASP A 304 -21.38 5.50 7.01
CA ASP A 304 -20.61 4.75 8.01
C ASP A 304 -19.15 5.22 8.05
N LYS A 305 -18.96 6.41 8.60
CA LYS A 305 -17.64 7.02 8.78
C LYS A 305 -16.95 6.44 10.01
N ILE A 306 -15.63 6.45 9.98
CA ILE A 306 -14.81 6.19 11.16
C ILE A 306 -14.88 7.45 12.04
N ASN A 307 -15.33 7.30 13.28
CA ASN A 307 -15.46 8.40 14.24
C ASN A 307 -14.27 8.48 15.20
N ALA A 308 -13.64 7.34 15.49
CA ALA A 308 -12.42 7.25 16.26
C ALA A 308 -11.64 5.99 15.90
N ILE A 309 -10.33 6.00 16.15
CA ILE A 309 -9.44 4.85 16.00
C ILE A 309 -8.71 4.63 17.31
N SER A 310 -8.79 3.42 17.85
CA SER A 310 -7.98 2.99 18.98
C SER A 310 -6.86 2.09 18.46
N VAL A 311 -5.62 2.40 18.84
CA VAL A 311 -4.43 1.60 18.54
C VAL A 311 -3.85 1.09 19.83
N LYS A 312 -3.89 -0.22 20.06
CA LYS A 312 -3.31 -0.88 21.24
C LYS A 312 -2.00 -1.54 20.86
N ARG A 313 -0.92 -1.21 21.57
CA ARG A 313 0.42 -1.79 21.36
C ARG A 313 0.82 -2.63 22.57
N TYR A 314 1.39 -3.81 22.33
CA TYR A 314 1.76 -4.72 23.41
C TYR A 314 3.27 -4.65 23.69
N ILE A 315 3.64 -4.02 24.80
CA ILE A 315 5.05 -3.70 25.16
C ILE A 315 5.99 -4.92 25.13
N LYS A 316 5.50 -6.11 25.50
CA LYS A 316 6.32 -7.35 25.58
C LYS A 316 6.51 -8.08 24.24
N ILE A 317 5.77 -7.73 23.21
CA ILE A 317 5.87 -8.35 21.87
C ILE A 317 6.07 -7.20 20.89
N GLU A 318 7.33 -6.89 20.60
CA GLU A 318 7.71 -5.82 19.67
C GLU A 318 6.88 -5.96 18.38
N SER A 319 6.22 -4.88 17.96
CA SER A 319 5.36 -4.76 16.76
C SER A 319 3.96 -5.36 16.79
N ALA A 320 3.56 -6.10 17.84
CA ALA A 320 2.18 -6.57 17.94
C ALA A 320 1.22 -5.39 18.24
N CYS A 321 0.23 -5.19 17.39
CA CYS A 321 -0.80 -4.18 17.59
C CYS A 321 -2.19 -4.68 17.20
N THR A 322 -3.20 -4.15 17.90
CA THR A 322 -4.59 -4.26 17.47
C THR A 322 -5.15 -2.88 17.21
N ILE A 323 -6.01 -2.79 16.19
CA ILE A 323 -6.69 -1.55 15.83
C ILE A 323 -8.17 -1.77 15.99
N THR A 324 -8.84 -0.87 16.71
CA THR A 324 -10.31 -0.85 16.77
C THR A 324 -10.80 0.40 16.05
N LEU A 325 -11.66 0.23 15.06
CA LEU A 325 -12.30 1.35 14.37
C LEU A 325 -13.68 1.58 14.99
N MET A 326 -13.96 2.79 15.45
CA MET A 326 -15.26 3.12 16.03
C MET A 326 -16.16 3.68 14.94
N MET A 327 -17.14 2.89 14.50
CA MET A 327 -18.03 3.22 13.37
C MET A 327 -19.50 3.08 13.80
N LYS A 328 -20.43 3.68 13.03
CA LYS A 328 -21.86 3.57 13.31
C LYS A 328 -22.35 2.13 13.19
N SER A 329 -21.77 1.37 12.27
CA SER A 329 -22.05 -0.06 12.13
C SER A 329 -21.51 -0.92 13.29
N GLY A 330 -20.77 -0.34 14.25
CA GLY A 330 -20.11 -0.99 15.40
C GLY A 330 -18.58 -0.91 15.36
N GLN A 331 -17.88 -1.80 16.08
CA GLN A 331 -16.45 -1.67 16.36
C GLN A 331 -15.60 -2.84 15.83
N PRO A 332 -15.19 -2.87 14.54
CA PRO A 332 -14.33 -3.91 14.02
C PRO A 332 -12.95 -3.83 14.67
N ILE A 333 -12.46 -4.99 15.12
CA ILE A 333 -11.12 -5.16 15.69
C ILE A 333 -10.25 -5.85 14.64
N ILE A 334 -9.12 -5.21 14.31
CA ILE A 334 -8.12 -5.67 13.37
C ILE A 334 -6.88 -6.13 14.13
N GLY A 335 -6.27 -7.20 13.63
CA GLY A 335 -5.16 -7.90 14.30
C GLY A 335 -5.65 -9.15 15.01
N THR A 336 -4.73 -9.86 15.64
CA THR A 336 -5.07 -11.04 16.45
C THR A 336 -5.14 -10.66 17.91
N LEU A 337 -6.17 -11.16 18.59
CA LEU A 337 -6.28 -10.99 20.03
C LEU A 337 -5.17 -11.77 20.76
N PRO A 338 -4.63 -11.23 21.87
CA PRO A 338 -3.67 -11.95 22.70
C PRO A 338 -4.24 -13.29 23.16
N SER A 339 -3.45 -14.36 22.99
CA SER A 339 -3.82 -15.69 23.50
C SER A 339 -3.74 -15.73 25.03
N ASN A 340 -4.59 -16.57 25.63
CA ASN A 340 -4.73 -16.79 27.07
C ASN A 340 -3.41 -16.90 27.86
N ASN A 341 -3.50 -16.57 29.16
CA ASN A 341 -2.53 -16.81 30.25
C ASN A 341 -1.37 -15.81 30.39
N GLN A 342 -1.43 -14.63 29.78
CA GLN A 342 -0.45 -13.57 30.05
C GLN A 342 -1.16 -12.26 30.28
N SER A 343 -0.86 -11.60 31.41
CA SER A 343 -1.21 -10.19 31.60
C SER A 343 -0.36 -9.36 30.66
N PHE A 344 -1.03 -8.77 29.68
CA PHE A 344 -0.44 -7.72 28.87
C PHE A 344 -1.03 -6.40 29.33
N GLN A 345 -0.15 -5.43 29.58
CA GLN A 345 -0.53 -4.02 29.69
C GLN A 345 -0.28 -3.42 28.31
N PRO A 346 -1.34 -3.17 27.52
CA PRO A 346 -1.20 -2.43 26.29
C PRO A 346 -1.21 -0.93 26.56
N ASP A 347 -0.34 -0.20 25.87
CA ASP A 347 -0.53 1.23 25.71
C ASP A 347 -1.59 1.45 24.63
N GLU A 348 -2.66 2.15 24.98
CA GLU A 348 -3.71 2.51 24.03
C GLU A 348 -3.61 3.98 23.65
N ALA A 349 -3.47 4.23 22.35
CA ALA A 349 -3.61 5.55 21.76
C ALA A 349 -4.99 5.66 21.12
N LEU A 350 -5.86 6.49 21.70
CA LEU A 350 -7.18 6.80 21.16
C LEU A 350 -7.11 8.07 20.33
N TYR A 351 -7.54 7.98 19.07
CA TYR A 351 -7.60 9.11 18.15
C TYR A 351 -9.05 9.42 17.80
N THR A 352 -9.52 10.60 18.22
CA THR A 352 -10.85 11.10 17.88
C THR A 352 -10.81 11.93 16.59
N MET A 353 -11.82 11.78 15.74
CA MET A 353 -11.91 12.48 14.45
C MET A 353 -12.52 13.87 14.63
N GLU A 354 -11.69 14.85 14.98
CA GLU A 354 -12.14 16.26 15.12
C GLU A 354 -11.97 17.07 13.83
N LYS A 355 -10.99 16.71 12.99
CA LYS A 355 -10.67 17.42 11.74
C LYS A 355 -11.59 16.99 10.60
N GLN A 356 -11.91 17.92 9.69
CA GLN A 356 -12.70 17.65 8.47
C GLN A 356 -12.07 16.60 7.53
N HIS A 357 -10.76 16.39 7.60
CA HIS A 357 -10.01 15.46 6.74
C HIS A 357 -9.03 14.60 7.54
N PRO A 358 -9.51 13.51 8.17
CA PRO A 358 -8.64 12.63 8.93
C PRO A 358 -7.77 11.77 8.01
N LEU A 359 -6.47 11.77 8.31
CA LEU A 359 -5.47 10.97 7.59
C LEU A 359 -4.96 9.86 8.48
N LEU A 360 -5.15 8.61 8.06
CA LEU A 360 -4.48 7.46 8.67
C LEU A 360 -3.05 7.40 8.18
N ILE A 361 -2.11 7.47 9.10
CA ILE A 361 -0.68 7.51 8.83
C ILE A 361 -0.03 6.24 9.37
N HIS A 362 0.75 5.58 8.53
CA HIS A 362 1.58 4.46 8.96
C HIS A 362 2.94 4.48 8.25
N ASN A 363 3.95 3.87 8.86
CA ASN A 363 5.23 3.69 8.19
C ASN A 363 5.27 2.45 7.30
N ILE A 364 6.19 2.42 6.35
CA ILE A 364 6.54 1.25 5.54
C ILE A 364 7.95 0.81 5.93
N ILE A 365 8.09 -0.48 6.25
CA ILE A 365 9.39 -1.11 6.45
C ILE A 365 9.44 -2.33 5.53
N SER A 366 10.33 -2.32 4.54
CA SER A 366 10.46 -3.41 3.58
C SER A 366 10.64 -4.76 4.29
N GLY A 367 9.73 -5.69 4.02
CA GLY A 367 9.74 -7.05 4.61
C GLY A 367 9.49 -7.13 6.12
N ASN A 368 9.19 -6.01 6.79
CA ASN A 368 9.02 -5.95 8.24
C ASN A 368 7.64 -5.40 8.62
N PRO A 369 7.13 -5.75 9.81
CA PRO A 369 5.90 -5.18 10.35
C PRO A 369 5.89 -3.66 10.41
N ILE A 370 4.68 -3.08 10.37
CA ILE A 370 4.49 -1.66 10.64
C ILE A 370 4.84 -1.39 12.10
N SER A 371 5.73 -0.43 12.34
CA SER A 371 6.09 0.00 13.70
C SER A 371 5.34 1.25 14.14
N TYR A 372 4.71 1.99 13.22
CA TYR A 372 3.95 3.20 13.50
C TYR A 372 2.59 3.21 12.80
N ILE A 373 1.52 3.42 13.57
CA ILE A 373 0.15 3.65 13.10
C ILE A 373 -0.44 4.77 13.96
N GLY A 374 -1.02 5.79 13.33
CA GLY A 374 -1.65 6.92 14.00
C GLY A 374 -2.44 7.80 13.05
N LEU A 375 -2.93 8.94 13.55
CA LEU A 375 -3.61 9.96 12.74
C LEU A 375 -2.82 11.27 12.71
N ASN A 376 -3.25 12.20 11.85
CA ASN A 376 -2.82 13.60 11.85
C ASN A 376 -3.40 14.46 13.00
N THR A 377 -3.81 13.81 14.09
CA THR A 377 -4.33 14.41 15.32
C THR A 377 -3.59 13.83 16.53
N LYS A 378 -3.53 14.60 17.62
CA LYS A 378 -2.91 14.12 18.86
C LYS A 378 -3.78 12.99 19.46
N PRO A 379 -3.19 11.86 19.87
CA PRO A 379 -3.93 10.85 20.59
C PRO A 379 -4.15 11.23 22.06
N GLU A 380 -5.23 10.72 22.63
CA GLU A 380 -5.37 10.56 24.07
C GLU A 380 -4.74 9.22 24.47
N ILE A 381 -3.82 9.24 25.43
CA ILE A 381 -3.15 8.03 25.92
C ILE A 381 -3.96 7.46 27.08
N ILE A 382 -4.42 6.23 26.91
CA ILE A 382 -5.21 5.50 27.90
C ILE A 382 -4.39 4.30 28.35
N SER A 383 -4.10 4.24 29.65
CA SER A 383 -3.53 3.04 30.27
C SER A 383 -4.66 2.12 30.70
N HIS A 384 -4.55 0.84 30.33
CA HIS A 384 -5.51 -0.18 30.75
C HIS A 384 -4.90 -1.10 31.78
N ASP A 385 -5.72 -1.51 32.74
CA ASP A 385 -5.43 -2.64 33.60
C ASP A 385 -5.32 -3.94 32.78
N SER A 386 -4.64 -4.93 33.34
CA SER A 386 -4.40 -6.22 32.67
C SER A 386 -5.70 -6.84 32.17
N ILE A 387 -5.84 -7.00 30.84
CA ILE A 387 -7.04 -7.57 30.24
C ILE A 387 -6.92 -9.09 30.20
N THR A 388 -7.83 -9.80 30.86
CA THR A 388 -8.04 -11.24 30.68
C THR A 388 -8.96 -11.47 29.49
N THR A 389 -8.45 -12.12 28.43
CA THR A 389 -9.26 -12.45 27.25
C THR A 389 -10.06 -13.74 27.47
N GLU A 390 -11.31 -13.76 27.01
CA GLU A 390 -12.12 -14.98 26.97
C GLU A 390 -11.50 -16.05 26.07
N LYS A 391 -11.79 -17.32 26.36
CA LYS A 391 -11.26 -18.46 25.61
C LYS A 391 -11.79 -18.46 24.18
N THR A 392 -10.92 -18.09 23.23
CA THR A 392 -11.23 -18.09 21.80
C THR A 392 -11.24 -19.52 21.21
N PRO A 393 -12.10 -19.82 20.23
CA PRO A 393 -12.16 -21.14 19.59
C PRO A 393 -10.93 -21.45 18.72
N LEU A 394 -10.15 -20.42 18.36
CA LEU A 394 -8.85 -20.53 17.70
C LEU A 394 -7.85 -19.59 18.38
N ALA A 395 -6.70 -20.14 18.77
CA ALA A 395 -5.58 -19.34 19.25
C ALA A 395 -5.01 -18.45 18.13
N CYS A 396 -4.69 -17.20 18.47
CA CYS A 396 -4.13 -16.20 17.56
C CYS A 396 -4.96 -16.02 16.27
N ALA A 397 -6.29 -16.03 16.39
CA ALA A 397 -7.19 -15.76 15.29
C ALA A 397 -7.66 -14.30 15.28
N CYS A 398 -7.91 -13.80 14.07
CA CYS A 398 -8.71 -12.60 13.88
C CYS A 398 -10.18 -12.93 14.16
N PHE A 399 -10.93 -11.91 14.55
CA PHE A 399 -12.35 -12.03 14.87
C PHE A 399 -13.14 -10.93 14.17
N SER A 400 -14.32 -11.29 13.68
CA SER A 400 -15.28 -10.35 13.13
C SER A 400 -16.69 -10.87 13.41
N SER A 401 -17.64 -9.96 13.59
CA SER A 401 -19.04 -10.31 13.79
C SER A 401 -19.98 -9.32 13.10
N ALA A 402 -21.17 -9.79 12.74
CA ALA A 402 -22.19 -8.99 12.08
C ALA A 402 -23.58 -9.55 12.37
N SER A 403 -24.59 -8.67 12.43
CA SER A 403 -25.98 -9.08 12.54
C SER A 403 -26.45 -9.75 11.24
N LEU A 404 -27.26 -10.78 11.34
CA LEU A 404 -27.96 -11.42 10.22
C LEU A 404 -29.31 -10.76 9.92
N GLU A 405 -29.70 -9.74 10.69
CA GLU A 405 -30.97 -9.04 10.52
C GLU A 405 -30.86 -7.85 9.58
N ASN A 406 -31.98 -7.49 8.94
CA ASN A 406 -32.08 -6.35 8.02
C ASN A 406 -31.07 -6.38 6.87
N VAL A 407 -30.64 -7.58 6.47
CA VAL A 407 -29.68 -7.82 5.39
C VAL A 407 -30.36 -7.60 4.05
N LEU A 408 -29.79 -6.69 3.25
CA LEU A 408 -30.25 -6.39 1.90
C LEU A 408 -29.54 -7.27 0.86
N THR A 409 -28.22 -7.39 0.98
CA THR A 409 -27.38 -8.15 0.04
C THR A 409 -26.24 -8.84 0.79
N VAL A 410 -25.86 -10.03 0.35
CA VAL A 410 -24.67 -10.73 0.84
C VAL A 410 -23.76 -11.10 -0.33
N PHE A 411 -22.46 -10.92 -0.12
CA PHE A 411 -21.39 -11.34 -1.02
C PHE A 411 -20.53 -12.36 -0.29
N VAL A 412 -20.49 -13.60 -0.80
CA VAL A 412 -19.67 -14.67 -0.24
C VAL A 412 -18.41 -14.80 -1.10
N PHE A 413 -17.25 -14.63 -0.45
CA PHE A 413 -15.93 -14.76 -1.07
C PHE A 413 -15.47 -16.20 -0.89
N THR A 414 -15.19 -16.89 -2.00
CA THR A 414 -14.79 -18.29 -2.02
C THR A 414 -13.48 -18.48 -2.77
N ASP A 415 -12.65 -19.38 -2.26
CA ASP A 415 -11.45 -19.81 -2.96
C ASP A 415 -11.82 -20.60 -4.22
N ASP A 416 -11.33 -20.18 -5.38
CA ASP A 416 -11.72 -20.73 -6.68
C ASP A 416 -11.49 -22.24 -6.80
N SER A 417 -10.39 -22.71 -6.20
CA SER A 417 -9.94 -24.09 -6.31
C SER A 417 -10.69 -25.04 -5.38
N THR A 418 -10.90 -24.62 -4.13
CA THR A 418 -11.48 -25.47 -3.08
C THR A 418 -12.99 -25.22 -2.87
N LYS A 419 -13.50 -24.09 -3.37
CA LYS A 419 -14.84 -23.55 -3.09
C LYS A 419 -15.13 -23.33 -1.61
N LEU A 420 -14.08 -23.24 -0.78
CA LEU A 420 -14.21 -22.94 0.64
C LEU A 420 -14.43 -21.43 0.82
N CYS A 421 -15.32 -21.08 1.75
CA CYS A 421 -15.56 -19.70 2.11
C CYS A 421 -14.29 -19.10 2.72
N LYS A 422 -13.99 -17.85 2.38
CA LYS A 422 -12.86 -17.07 2.90
C LYS A 422 -13.35 -15.84 3.65
N GLY A 423 -14.40 -15.19 3.15
CA GLY A 423 -15.04 -14.06 3.80
C GLY A 423 -16.48 -13.86 3.36
N ILE A 424 -17.21 -13.03 4.09
CA ILE A 424 -18.60 -12.67 3.81
C ILE A 424 -18.72 -11.15 3.98
N MET A 425 -19.23 -10.46 2.97
CA MET A 425 -19.59 -9.05 3.07
C MET A 425 -21.11 -8.91 3.01
N ILE A 426 -21.70 -8.24 3.98
CA ILE A 426 -23.14 -7.99 4.04
C ILE A 426 -23.39 -6.48 3.91
N GLU A 427 -24.40 -6.16 3.12
CA GLU A 427 -24.97 -4.82 2.98
C GLU A 427 -26.35 -4.82 3.62
N TYR A 428 -26.60 -3.84 4.47
CA TYR A 428 -27.85 -3.70 5.21
C TYR A 428 -28.80 -2.74 4.49
N SER A 429 -30.09 -2.86 4.80
CA SER A 429 -31.15 -1.99 4.24
C SER A 429 -30.94 -0.50 4.54
N ASN A 430 -30.22 -0.18 5.62
CA ASN A 430 -29.88 1.18 6.02
C ASN A 430 -28.61 1.74 5.35
N GLY A 431 -28.04 1.03 4.37
CA GLY A 431 -26.84 1.44 3.64
C GLY A 431 -25.51 1.07 4.31
N LEU A 432 -25.53 0.59 5.56
CA LEU A 432 -24.31 0.14 6.24
C LEU A 432 -23.76 -1.14 5.61
N LYS A 433 -22.44 -1.36 5.75
CA LYS A 433 -21.77 -2.56 5.25
C LYS A 433 -20.88 -3.17 6.31
N ARG A 434 -20.81 -4.50 6.33
CA ARG A 434 -19.93 -5.27 7.21
C ARG A 434 -19.22 -6.36 6.46
N ALA A 435 -17.92 -6.50 6.70
CA ALA A 435 -17.12 -7.59 6.19
C ALA A 435 -16.70 -8.51 7.34
N LEU A 436 -16.76 -9.81 7.08
CA LEU A 436 -16.42 -10.89 7.99
C LEU A 436 -15.37 -11.78 7.34
N GLY A 437 -14.38 -12.22 8.11
CA GLY A 437 -13.31 -13.06 7.58
C GLY A 437 -12.41 -12.32 6.57
N GLN A 438 -11.93 -13.07 5.58
CA GLN A 438 -11.02 -12.58 4.55
C GLN A 438 -11.77 -12.26 3.24
N CYS A 439 -12.33 -11.07 3.14
CA CYS A 439 -12.92 -10.57 1.89
C CYS A 439 -11.83 -10.06 0.93
N ARG A 440 -11.17 -10.99 0.23
CA ARG A 440 -9.98 -10.71 -0.62
C ARG A 440 -10.40 -10.17 -1.99
N LEU A 441 -10.56 -8.85 -2.06
CA LEU A 441 -11.06 -8.16 -3.25
C LEU A 441 -10.21 -8.46 -4.50
N GLY A 442 -10.86 -8.95 -5.55
CA GLY A 442 -10.23 -9.29 -6.83
C GLY A 442 -9.43 -10.60 -6.82
N LEU A 443 -9.33 -11.31 -5.68
CA LEU A 443 -8.67 -12.62 -5.60
C LEU A 443 -9.68 -13.77 -5.60
N ASP A 444 -10.74 -13.66 -4.80
CA ASP A 444 -11.71 -14.73 -4.59
C ASP A 444 -12.91 -14.63 -5.53
N SER A 445 -13.48 -15.76 -5.94
CA SER A 445 -14.81 -15.81 -6.56
C SER A 445 -15.86 -15.25 -5.61
N VAL A 446 -16.69 -14.34 -6.11
CA VAL A 446 -17.74 -13.68 -5.33
C VAL A 446 -19.11 -14.12 -5.81
N GLN A 447 -19.88 -14.72 -4.92
CA GLN A 447 -21.28 -15.05 -5.15
C GLN A 447 -22.18 -14.04 -4.43
N LYS A 448 -23.17 -13.50 -5.16
CA LYS A 448 -24.10 -12.48 -4.64
C LYS A 448 -25.47 -13.10 -4.35
N TYR A 449 -26.01 -12.76 -3.19
CA TYR A 449 -27.35 -13.15 -2.73
C TYR A 449 -28.15 -11.88 -2.39
N ASN A 450 -29.35 -11.76 -2.94
CA ASN A 450 -30.22 -10.60 -2.70
C ASN A 450 -31.33 -10.99 -1.72
N ARG A 451 -31.47 -10.22 -0.63
CA ARG A 451 -32.48 -10.42 0.43
C ARG A 451 -32.63 -11.89 0.85
N PRO A 452 -31.54 -12.54 1.28
CA PRO A 452 -31.61 -13.95 1.63
C PRO A 452 -32.51 -14.18 2.83
N LEU A 453 -33.11 -15.37 2.91
CA LEU A 453 -34.02 -15.75 4.00
C LEU A 453 -33.38 -16.74 4.99
N LYS A 454 -32.42 -17.53 4.52
CA LYS A 454 -31.74 -18.55 5.31
C LYS A 454 -30.22 -18.41 5.19
N PHE A 455 -29.52 -18.62 6.28
CA PHE A 455 -28.07 -18.79 6.32
C PHE A 455 -27.72 -20.24 6.62
N SER A 456 -26.81 -20.83 5.85
CA SER A 456 -26.36 -22.21 6.03
C SER A 456 -24.85 -22.33 5.93
N TYR A 457 -24.26 -23.16 6.80
CA TYR A 457 -22.84 -23.49 6.69
C TYR A 457 -22.55 -24.95 7.06
N ALA A 458 -21.50 -25.51 6.46
CA ALA A 458 -21.00 -26.84 6.78
C ALA A 458 -19.50 -26.77 7.08
N THR A 459 -19.09 -27.32 8.23
CA THR A 459 -17.68 -27.38 8.61
C THR A 459 -16.99 -28.57 7.95
N THR A 460 -15.77 -28.36 7.46
CA THR A 460 -14.93 -29.41 6.90
C THR A 460 -13.49 -29.26 7.41
N LYS A 461 -12.69 -30.31 7.23
CA LYS A 461 -11.23 -30.28 7.42
C LYS A 461 -10.58 -30.43 6.06
N TYR A 462 -9.68 -29.51 5.71
CA TYR A 462 -8.95 -29.58 4.46
C TYR A 462 -7.44 -29.60 4.71
N SER A 463 -6.71 -30.29 3.84
CA SER A 463 -5.27 -30.55 3.90
C SER A 463 -4.79 -31.57 4.95
N TRP A 464 -3.56 -32.07 4.74
CA TRP A 464 -2.82 -32.96 5.64
C TRP A 464 -2.64 -32.36 7.05
N LYS A 465 -2.64 -31.03 7.19
CA LYS A 465 -2.51 -30.31 8.47
C LYS A 465 -3.84 -30.16 9.23
N ARG A 466 -4.94 -30.75 8.74
CA ARG A 466 -6.28 -30.73 9.37
C ARG A 466 -6.81 -29.31 9.64
N HIS A 467 -6.60 -28.37 8.71
CA HIS A 467 -7.16 -27.02 8.86
C HIS A 467 -8.68 -27.06 8.87
N LYS A 468 -9.31 -26.32 9.79
CA LYS A 468 -10.78 -26.21 9.86
C LYS A 468 -11.23 -25.16 8.85
N SER A 469 -12.20 -25.50 8.00
CA SER A 469 -12.77 -24.54 7.07
C SER A 469 -14.27 -24.77 6.93
N VAL A 470 -14.94 -23.95 6.12
CA VAL A 470 -16.40 -23.94 6.00
C VAL A 470 -16.84 -23.73 4.56
N TYR A 471 -17.90 -24.42 4.18
CA TYR A 471 -18.76 -24.04 3.08
C TYR A 471 -19.89 -23.17 3.63
N VAL A 472 -20.27 -22.13 2.88
CA VAL A 472 -21.31 -21.18 3.27
C VAL A 472 -22.25 -20.99 2.09
N SER A 473 -23.55 -20.91 2.35
CA SER A 473 -24.56 -20.52 1.39
C SER A 473 -25.66 -19.72 2.07
N PHE A 474 -26.20 -18.73 1.36
CA PHE A 474 -27.37 -17.97 1.76
C PHE A 474 -28.50 -18.43 0.83
N ASP A 475 -29.52 -19.11 1.37
CA ASP A 475 -30.50 -19.86 0.58
C ASP A 475 -29.88 -21.02 -0.24
N LEU A 476 -29.34 -22.03 0.49
CA LEU A 476 -28.75 -23.26 -0.07
C LEU A 476 -29.61 -23.93 -1.15
N GLU A 477 -30.92 -23.69 -1.13
CA GLU A 477 -31.84 -24.21 -2.13
C GLU A 477 -31.46 -23.79 -3.56
N ASN A 478 -30.82 -22.63 -3.71
CA ASN A 478 -30.40 -22.08 -5.00
C ASN A 478 -28.99 -22.52 -5.42
N ASP A 479 -28.26 -23.27 -4.59
CA ASP A 479 -26.84 -23.58 -4.79
C ASP A 479 -26.61 -25.07 -5.09
N LEU A 480 -26.90 -25.46 -6.34
CA LEU A 480 -26.89 -26.86 -6.79
C LEU A 480 -25.53 -27.57 -6.55
N HIS A 481 -24.41 -26.85 -6.71
CA HIS A 481 -23.06 -27.42 -6.56
C HIS A 481 -22.69 -27.81 -5.12
N LEU A 482 -23.38 -27.24 -4.12
CA LEU A 482 -23.14 -27.51 -2.70
C LEU A 482 -24.00 -28.66 -2.16
N ARG A 483 -25.10 -28.98 -2.83
CA ARG A 483 -26.04 -30.06 -2.44
C ARG A 483 -25.45 -31.46 -2.63
N ASP A 484 -24.59 -31.65 -3.64
CA ASP A 484 -24.04 -32.97 -3.99
C ASP A 484 -22.96 -33.48 -3.01
N LYS A 485 -22.50 -32.63 -2.09
CA LYS A 485 -21.50 -33.00 -1.09
C LYS A 485 -22.18 -33.58 0.15
N LYS A 486 -21.80 -34.78 0.59
CA LYS A 486 -22.21 -35.40 1.88
C LYS A 486 -21.66 -34.62 3.09
N LEU A 487 -22.15 -33.41 3.29
CA LEU A 487 -21.74 -32.48 4.33
C LEU A 487 -22.83 -32.37 5.41
N SER A 488 -22.41 -32.23 6.66
CA SER A 488 -23.32 -31.90 7.76
C SER A 488 -23.55 -30.39 7.77
N TRP A 489 -24.66 -29.98 7.18
CA TRP A 489 -25.09 -28.57 7.12
C TRP A 489 -25.82 -28.17 8.39
N LYS A 490 -25.53 -26.96 8.87
CA LYS A 490 -26.31 -26.25 9.88
C LYS A 490 -27.08 -25.12 9.20
N HIS A 491 -28.34 -24.97 9.57
CA HIS A 491 -29.26 -24.02 8.96
C HIS A 491 -29.80 -23.06 10.01
N TYR A 492 -29.90 -21.79 9.64
CA TYR A 492 -30.37 -20.70 10.49
C TYR A 492 -31.26 -19.77 9.67
N GLU A 493 -32.28 -19.21 10.30
CA GLU A 493 -32.97 -18.04 9.77
C GLU A 493 -32.03 -16.82 9.79
N MET A 494 -32.31 -15.80 8.98
CA MET A 494 -31.57 -14.53 8.96
C MET A 494 -31.88 -13.67 10.20
N ARG A 495 -31.50 -14.19 11.38
CA ARG A 495 -31.71 -13.61 12.71
C ARG A 495 -30.49 -13.82 13.60
N GLY A 496 -30.31 -12.93 14.57
CA GLY A 496 -29.21 -13.00 15.52
C GLY A 496 -27.87 -12.53 14.95
N GLN A 497 -26.76 -13.01 15.51
CA GLN A 497 -25.41 -12.54 15.21
C GLN A 497 -24.50 -13.66 14.69
N LEU A 498 -23.85 -13.43 13.55
CA LEU A 498 -22.82 -14.28 13.00
C LEU A 498 -21.44 -13.86 13.54
N SER A 499 -20.76 -14.80 14.17
CA SER A 499 -19.39 -14.67 14.66
C SER A 499 -18.43 -15.48 13.80
N PHE A 500 -17.33 -14.85 13.38
CA PHE A 500 -16.38 -15.38 12.40
C PHE A 500 -14.96 -15.26 12.94
N TRP A 501 -14.36 -16.40 13.28
CA TRP A 501 -12.95 -16.49 13.68
C TRP A 501 -12.11 -17.07 12.56
N PHE A 502 -10.96 -16.45 12.29
CA PHE A 502 -10.16 -16.85 11.14
C PHE A 502 -8.65 -16.66 11.32
N ARG A 503 -7.90 -17.53 10.65
CA ARG A 503 -6.48 -17.42 10.33
C ARG A 503 -6.34 -17.44 8.80
N ALA A 504 -5.12 -17.40 8.28
CA ALA A 504 -4.87 -17.48 6.83
C ALA A 504 -5.62 -18.67 6.18
N ASN A 505 -5.61 -19.83 6.86
CA ASN A 505 -6.18 -21.08 6.36
C ASN A 505 -7.32 -21.69 7.19
N ASP A 506 -7.54 -21.20 8.42
CA ASP A 506 -8.56 -21.76 9.31
C ASP A 506 -9.73 -20.82 9.50
N ILE A 507 -10.94 -21.37 9.55
CA ILE A 507 -12.18 -20.63 9.76
C ILE A 507 -13.09 -21.42 10.70
N VAL A 508 -13.69 -20.72 11.66
CA VAL A 508 -14.78 -21.22 12.50
C VAL A 508 -15.89 -20.19 12.53
N LEU A 509 -17.12 -20.65 12.33
CA LEU A 509 -18.33 -19.84 12.40
C LEU A 509 -19.18 -20.26 13.59
N ARG A 510 -19.91 -19.29 14.16
CA ARG A 510 -20.97 -19.51 15.13
C ARG A 510 -22.08 -18.51 14.90
N VAL A 511 -23.32 -18.95 15.02
CA VAL A 511 -24.50 -18.08 15.03
C VAL A 511 -25.06 -18.11 16.46
N SER A 512 -25.27 -16.95 17.06
CA SER A 512 -26.07 -16.77 18.28
C SER A 512 -27.43 -16.19 17.90
N GLN A 513 -28.51 -16.73 18.46
CA GLN A 513 -29.90 -16.32 18.19
C GLN A 513 -30.61 -15.88 19.47
N ASP A 514 -29.86 -15.29 20.40
CA ASP A 514 -30.38 -14.79 21.68
C ASP A 514 -31.39 -13.65 21.47
#